data_AF-A0A1H1NVC6-F1
#
_entry.id   AF-A0A1H1NVC6-F1
#
_cell.length_a   1.000
_cell.length_b   1.000
_cell.length_c   1.000
_cell.angle_alpha   90.00
_cell.angle_beta   90.00
_cell.angle_gamma   90.00
#
_symmetry.space_group_name_H-M   'P 1'
#
loop_
_entity.id
_entity.type
_entity.pdbx_description
1 polymer ?
#
loop_
_entity_poly.entity_id
_entity_poly.type
_entity_poly.pdbx_seq_one_letter_code
_entity_poly.pdbx_strand_id
1 'polypeptide(L)'
;MAEPYPINAPAPIPAPTVRINARASLWRIVDTLAAAGWGELRAAPQSVRSYLLALARLADARTAVVEITDAQAAERAGVSTRTVLRARHWLQDHGIVTMLRRGARKGRVGVASLIRITKRSLIRLLPHARRAKDARAHARAERDGGAPNLTQRHPFPSLRRKTAAPRERGARRGPTPIQQQLTAEAASAAANPPRPETLATVRAMAGRRCCI
;
A
#
# COMPACT_ATOMS: atom_id res chain seq x y z
N MET A 1 44.19 2.39 31.31
CA MET A 1 44.00 1.06 30.71
C MET A 1 42.50 0.88 30.51
N ALA A 2 42.03 0.87 29.26
CA ALA A 2 40.61 0.73 28.96
C ALA A 2 40.30 -0.74 28.67
N GLU A 3 39.40 -1.35 29.44
CA GLU A 3 38.95 -2.72 29.22
C GLU A 3 38.26 -2.85 27.85
N PRO A 4 38.60 -3.87 27.05
CA PRO A 4 37.89 -4.15 25.82
C PRO A 4 36.51 -4.77 26.13
N TYR A 5 35.44 -4.07 25.77
CA TYR A 5 34.08 -4.64 25.81
C TYR A 5 34.01 -5.88 24.91
N PRO A 6 33.41 -7.00 25.37
CA PRO A 6 33.29 -8.20 24.57
C PRO A 6 32.32 -8.01 23.38
N ILE A 7 32.83 -8.23 22.17
CA ILE A 7 32.12 -8.17 20.87
C ILE A 7 31.05 -9.27 20.69
N ASN A 8 30.85 -10.14 21.67
CA ASN A 8 29.83 -11.19 21.63
C ASN A 8 28.42 -10.64 21.92
N ALA A 9 27.90 -9.83 21.00
CA ALA A 9 26.46 -9.63 20.90
C ALA A 9 25.81 -10.96 20.49
N PRO A 10 24.82 -11.48 21.22
CA PRO A 10 24.14 -12.70 20.83
C PRO A 10 23.52 -12.51 19.45
N ALA A 11 23.73 -13.49 18.56
CA ALA A 11 23.18 -13.47 17.21
C ALA A 11 21.67 -13.17 17.29
N PRO A 12 21.13 -12.28 16.45
CA PRO A 12 19.75 -11.86 16.55
C PRO A 12 18.84 -13.08 16.38
N ILE A 13 18.05 -13.37 17.41
CA ILE A 13 17.05 -14.44 17.38
C ILE A 13 16.10 -14.10 16.22
N PRO A 14 15.94 -14.98 15.21
CA PRO A 14 15.05 -14.71 14.10
C PRO A 14 13.65 -14.49 14.65
N ALA A 15 13.05 -13.34 14.32
CA ALA A 15 11.69 -13.01 14.76
C ALA A 15 10.74 -14.17 14.41
N PRO A 16 9.80 -14.53 15.30
CA PRO A 16 8.90 -15.65 15.06
C PRO A 16 8.19 -15.46 13.73
N THR A 17 8.40 -16.41 12.81
CA THR A 17 7.78 -16.34 11.48
C THR A 17 6.28 -16.49 11.65
N VAL A 18 5.54 -15.39 11.48
CA VAL A 18 4.08 -15.41 11.56
C VAL A 18 3.55 -16.45 10.55
N ARG A 19 2.98 -17.53 11.08
CA ARG A 19 2.36 -18.60 10.29
C ARG A 19 0.99 -18.12 9.84
N ILE A 20 0.87 -17.80 8.56
CA ILE A 20 -0.38 -17.36 7.94
C ILE A 20 -1.10 -18.57 7.37
N ASN A 21 -2.40 -18.66 7.67
CA ASN A 21 -3.28 -19.74 7.21
C ASN A 21 -4.41 -19.18 6.33
N ALA A 22 -5.21 -20.08 5.74
CA ALA A 22 -6.29 -19.71 4.81
C ALA A 22 -7.46 -18.98 5.48
N ARG A 23 -7.51 -18.96 6.82
CA ARG A 23 -8.52 -18.23 7.59
C ARG A 23 -8.17 -16.74 7.72
N ALA A 24 -6.92 -16.34 7.44
CA ALA A 24 -6.53 -14.94 7.42
C ALA A 24 -7.33 -14.14 6.37
N SER A 25 -7.41 -12.82 6.58
CA SER A 25 -8.03 -11.92 5.62
C SER A 25 -7.27 -11.96 4.30
N LEU A 26 -8.00 -11.86 3.18
CA LEU A 26 -7.39 -11.93 1.85
C LEU A 26 -6.28 -10.87 1.69
N TRP A 27 -6.55 -9.63 2.08
CA TRP A 27 -5.57 -8.54 2.06
C TRP A 27 -4.29 -8.93 2.79
N ARG A 28 -4.38 -9.52 4.00
CA ARG A 28 -3.20 -9.95 4.77
C ARG A 28 -2.41 -11.05 4.07
N ILE A 29 -3.08 -12.00 3.41
CA ILE A 29 -2.41 -13.06 2.64
C ILE A 29 -1.67 -12.45 1.45
N VAL A 30 -2.29 -11.54 0.71
CA VAL A 30 -1.68 -10.91 -0.47
C VAL A 30 -0.54 -9.97 -0.07
N ASP A 31 -0.70 -9.18 1.00
CA ASP A 31 0.34 -8.30 1.53
C ASP A 31 1.57 -9.10 1.99
N THR A 32 1.35 -10.23 2.66
CA THR A 32 2.47 -11.10 3.06
C THR A 32 3.13 -11.82 1.89
N LEU A 33 2.38 -12.15 0.84
CA LEU A 33 2.96 -12.66 -0.41
C LEU A 33 3.78 -11.57 -1.13
N ALA A 34 3.31 -10.32 -1.13
CA ALA A 34 4.03 -9.17 -1.67
C ALA A 34 5.33 -8.93 -0.89
N ALA A 35 5.27 -8.94 0.44
CA ALA A 35 6.43 -8.80 1.33
C ALA A 35 7.42 -9.98 1.18
N ALA A 36 6.92 -11.18 0.85
CA ALA A 36 7.74 -12.35 0.52
C ALA A 36 8.29 -12.32 -0.92
N GLY A 37 7.97 -11.32 -1.73
CA GLY A 37 8.54 -11.16 -3.08
C GLY A 37 7.84 -11.98 -4.16
N TRP A 38 6.55 -12.30 -3.99
CA TRP A 38 5.64 -12.91 -4.97
C TRP A 38 5.91 -14.36 -5.39
N GLY A 39 7.09 -14.92 -5.09
CA GLY A 39 7.44 -16.29 -5.47
C GLY A 39 7.34 -16.51 -6.97
N GLU A 40 6.55 -17.51 -7.39
CA GLU A 40 6.31 -17.85 -8.80
C GLU A 40 5.62 -16.73 -9.57
N LEU A 41 4.76 -15.93 -8.91
CA LEU A 41 4.11 -14.77 -9.53
C LEU A 41 5.09 -13.65 -9.89
N ARG A 42 6.37 -13.76 -9.49
CA ARG A 42 7.39 -12.79 -9.91
C ARG A 42 7.72 -12.92 -11.41
N ALA A 43 7.63 -14.13 -11.98
CA ALA A 43 7.79 -14.34 -13.41
C ALA A 43 6.59 -13.83 -14.21
N ALA A 44 5.42 -13.69 -13.55
CA ALA A 44 4.24 -13.14 -14.17
C ALA A 44 4.40 -11.64 -14.49
N PRO A 45 3.67 -11.14 -15.52
CA PRO A 45 3.63 -9.73 -15.83
C PRO A 45 3.27 -8.88 -14.61
N GLN A 46 3.86 -7.68 -14.49
CA GLN A 46 3.60 -6.77 -13.37
C GLN A 46 2.10 -6.50 -13.16
N SER A 47 1.33 -6.45 -14.24
CA SER A 47 -0.12 -6.26 -14.22
C SER A 47 -0.88 -7.33 -13.45
N VAL A 48 -0.39 -8.58 -13.42
CA VAL A 48 -0.98 -9.67 -12.63
C VAL A 48 -0.94 -9.32 -11.15
N ARG A 49 0.21 -8.83 -10.69
CA ARG A 49 0.43 -8.46 -9.28
C ARG A 49 -0.37 -7.21 -8.91
N SER A 50 -0.37 -6.18 -9.76
CA SER A 50 -1.21 -4.98 -9.57
C SER A 50 -2.69 -5.30 -9.53
N TYR A 51 -3.18 -6.16 -10.43
CA TYR A 51 -4.57 -6.59 -10.46
C TYR A 51 -4.93 -7.40 -9.21
N LEU A 52 -4.07 -8.33 -8.77
CA LEU A 52 -4.31 -9.10 -7.55
C LEU A 52 -4.36 -8.21 -6.29
N LEU A 53 -3.50 -7.18 -6.21
CA LEU A 53 -3.55 -6.18 -5.13
C LEU A 53 -4.85 -5.36 -5.16
N ALA A 54 -5.31 -4.95 -6.35
CA ALA A 54 -6.57 -4.24 -6.49
C ALA A 54 -7.76 -5.10 -6.03
N LEU A 55 -7.82 -6.36 -6.48
CA LEU A 55 -8.85 -7.30 -6.03
C LEU A 55 -8.80 -7.54 -4.51
N ALA A 56 -7.61 -7.66 -3.93
CA ALA A 56 -7.45 -7.91 -2.50
C ALA A 56 -7.98 -6.77 -1.61
N ARG A 57 -8.01 -5.54 -2.12
CA ARG A 57 -8.57 -4.37 -1.43
C ARG A 57 -10.09 -4.29 -1.52
N LEU A 58 -10.68 -4.90 -2.54
CA LEU A 58 -12.10 -4.81 -2.85
C LEU A 58 -12.90 -6.03 -2.42
N ALA A 59 -12.26 -7.19 -2.42
CA ALA A 59 -12.92 -8.44 -2.07
C ALA A 59 -13.29 -8.48 -0.59
N ASP A 60 -14.36 -9.20 -0.28
CA ASP A 60 -14.71 -9.49 1.10
C ASP A 60 -13.57 -10.25 1.79
N ALA A 61 -13.21 -9.80 3.00
CA ALA A 61 -12.05 -10.27 3.72
C ALA A 61 -12.11 -11.77 4.05
N ARG A 62 -13.32 -12.31 4.30
CA ARG A 62 -13.53 -13.71 4.70
C ARG A 62 -13.71 -14.63 3.50
N THR A 63 -14.64 -14.30 2.61
CA THR A 63 -15.01 -15.14 1.46
C THR A 63 -14.07 -14.99 0.27
N ALA A 64 -13.31 -13.90 0.19
CA ALA A 64 -12.46 -13.55 -0.96
C ALA A 64 -13.23 -13.48 -2.29
N VAL A 65 -14.51 -13.11 -2.20
CA VAL A 65 -15.37 -12.84 -3.36
C VAL A 65 -15.44 -11.34 -3.59
N VAL A 66 -15.42 -10.93 -4.86
CA VAL A 66 -15.51 -9.54 -5.29
C VAL A 66 -16.47 -9.43 -6.47
N GLU A 67 -17.33 -8.42 -6.41
CA GLU A 67 -18.18 -8.02 -7.50
C GLU A 67 -17.61 -6.73 -8.10
N ILE A 68 -17.12 -6.81 -9.34
CA ILE A 68 -16.45 -5.68 -9.99
C ILE A 68 -16.58 -5.72 -11.51
N THR A 69 -16.67 -4.55 -12.14
CA THR A 69 -16.58 -4.40 -13.60
C THR A 69 -15.12 -4.35 -14.07
N ASP A 70 -14.85 -4.75 -15.31
CA ASP A 70 -13.48 -4.73 -15.85
C ASP A 70 -12.90 -3.30 -15.92
N ALA A 71 -13.76 -2.28 -16.09
CA ALA A 71 -13.38 -0.87 -16.06
C ALA A 71 -12.99 -0.39 -14.65
N GLN A 72 -13.79 -0.70 -13.63
CA GLN A 72 -13.45 -0.39 -12.24
C GLN A 72 -12.16 -1.12 -11.81
N ALA A 73 -11.99 -2.36 -12.24
CA ALA A 73 -10.76 -3.11 -11.96
C ALA A 73 -9.53 -2.45 -12.60
N ALA A 74 -9.66 -1.96 -13.83
CA ALA A 74 -8.62 -1.26 -14.57
C ALA A 74 -8.19 0.03 -13.85
N GLU A 75 -9.16 0.85 -13.44
CA GLU A 75 -8.95 2.07 -12.68
C GLU A 75 -8.21 1.80 -11.36
N ARG A 76 -8.67 0.80 -10.58
CA ARG A 76 -8.06 0.47 -9.28
C ARG A 76 -6.67 -0.15 -9.40
N ALA A 77 -6.40 -0.86 -10.49
CA ALA A 77 -5.10 -1.46 -10.75
C ALA A 77 -4.11 -0.51 -11.46
N GLY A 78 -4.59 0.65 -11.94
CA GLY A 78 -3.78 1.61 -12.70
C GLY A 78 -3.31 1.09 -14.06
N VAL A 79 -4.10 0.22 -14.71
CA VAL A 79 -3.75 -0.40 -16.01
C VAL A 79 -4.94 -0.41 -16.96
N SER A 80 -4.71 -0.61 -18.25
CA SER A 80 -5.80 -0.69 -19.23
C SER A 80 -6.73 -1.90 -19.01
N THR A 81 -7.98 -1.81 -19.44
CA THR A 81 -8.96 -2.92 -19.39
C THR A 81 -8.47 -4.16 -20.14
N ARG A 82 -7.77 -3.99 -21.28
CA ARG A 82 -7.16 -5.11 -22.02
C ARG A 82 -6.08 -5.80 -21.19
N THR A 83 -5.29 -5.03 -20.45
CA THR A 83 -4.26 -5.55 -19.54
C THR A 83 -4.88 -6.29 -18.36
N VAL A 84 -5.99 -5.78 -17.79
CA VAL A 84 -6.76 -6.50 -16.76
C VAL A 84 -7.27 -7.82 -17.29
N LEU A 85 -7.81 -7.86 -18.51
CA LEU A 85 -8.29 -9.10 -19.11
C LEU A 85 -7.19 -10.16 -19.18
N ARG A 86 -6.01 -9.78 -19.71
CA ARG A 86 -4.84 -10.67 -19.80
C ARG A 86 -4.37 -11.14 -18.43
N ALA A 87 -4.28 -10.23 -17.46
CA ALA A 87 -3.89 -10.54 -16.09
C ALA A 87 -4.89 -11.50 -15.42
N ARG A 88 -6.18 -11.30 -15.64
CA ARG A 88 -7.24 -12.18 -15.16
C ARG A 88 -7.14 -13.58 -15.77
N HIS A 89 -6.97 -13.69 -17.08
CA HIS A 89 -6.79 -14.98 -17.75
C HIS A 89 -5.58 -15.74 -17.17
N TRP A 90 -4.44 -15.05 -17.03
CA TRP A 90 -3.26 -15.64 -16.40
C TRP A 90 -3.55 -16.18 -15.00
N LEU A 91 -4.26 -15.42 -14.15
CA LEU A 91 -4.63 -15.87 -12.79
C LEU A 91 -5.64 -17.03 -12.78
N GLN A 92 -6.49 -17.13 -13.80
CA GLN A 92 -7.43 -18.22 -13.97
C GLN A 92 -6.70 -19.51 -14.36
N ASP A 93 -5.76 -19.42 -15.30
CA ASP A 93 -4.96 -20.56 -15.76
C ASP A 93 -4.13 -21.16 -14.60
N HIS A 94 -3.69 -20.32 -13.66
CA HIS A 94 -2.96 -20.75 -12.45
C HIS A 94 -3.87 -21.15 -11.28
N GLY A 95 -5.20 -21.17 -11.46
CA GLY A 95 -6.16 -21.57 -10.42
C GLY A 95 -6.20 -20.64 -9.19
N ILE A 96 -5.70 -19.42 -9.32
CA ILE A 96 -5.70 -18.42 -8.24
C ILE A 96 -7.03 -17.68 -8.21
N VAL A 97 -7.61 -17.42 -9.39
CA VAL A 97 -8.88 -16.72 -9.56
C VAL A 97 -9.87 -17.62 -10.26
N THR A 98 -11.10 -17.68 -9.77
CA THR A 98 -12.22 -18.35 -10.44
C THR A 98 -13.35 -17.36 -10.70
N MET A 99 -13.98 -17.47 -11.87
CA MET A 99 -15.13 -16.64 -12.21
C MET A 99 -16.40 -17.38 -11.80
N LEU A 100 -17.16 -16.80 -10.86
CA LEU A 100 -18.42 -17.37 -10.41
C LEU A 100 -19.57 -16.93 -11.32
N ARG A 101 -19.55 -15.66 -11.76
CA ARG A 101 -20.54 -15.10 -12.68
C ARG A 101 -19.85 -14.12 -13.61
N ARG A 102 -20.03 -14.32 -14.92
CA ARG A 102 -19.58 -13.35 -15.93
C ARG A 102 -20.59 -12.22 -16.03
N GLY A 103 -20.15 -10.99 -15.80
CA GLY A 103 -21.00 -9.80 -15.88
C GLY A 103 -21.43 -9.50 -17.32
N ALA A 104 -20.47 -9.50 -18.26
CA ALA A 104 -20.75 -9.29 -19.67
C ALA A 104 -21.41 -10.52 -20.31
N ARG A 105 -22.75 -10.60 -20.23
CA ARG A 105 -23.57 -11.45 -21.11
C ARG A 105 -23.80 -10.70 -22.43
N LYS A 106 -23.91 -11.44 -23.55
CA LYS A 106 -24.21 -10.91 -24.89
C LYS A 106 -25.33 -9.87 -24.78
N GLY A 107 -25.05 -8.60 -25.09
CA GLY A 107 -26.01 -7.49 -25.09
C GLY A 107 -26.05 -6.58 -23.86
N ARG A 108 -25.33 -6.86 -22.75
CA ARG A 108 -25.25 -5.94 -21.59
C ARG A 108 -23.79 -5.58 -21.26
N VAL A 109 -23.39 -4.37 -21.65
CA VAL A 109 -22.09 -3.77 -21.30
C VAL A 109 -22.21 -3.13 -19.91
N GLY A 110 -21.19 -3.27 -19.06
CA GLY A 110 -21.12 -2.61 -17.75
C GLY A 110 -21.62 -3.42 -16.54
N VAL A 111 -22.07 -4.67 -16.73
CA VAL A 111 -22.50 -5.52 -15.60
C VAL A 111 -21.27 -6.05 -14.85
N ALA A 112 -21.33 -6.01 -13.51
CA ALA A 112 -20.26 -6.49 -12.65
C ALA A 112 -20.10 -8.02 -12.71
N SER A 113 -18.85 -8.45 -12.83
CA SER A 113 -18.47 -9.86 -12.76
C SER A 113 -18.26 -10.25 -11.30
N LEU A 114 -18.72 -11.45 -10.94
CA LEU A 114 -18.48 -12.04 -9.63
C LEU A 114 -17.26 -12.95 -9.72
N ILE A 115 -16.21 -12.59 -9.01
CA ILE A 115 -14.91 -13.24 -9.04
C ILE A 115 -14.56 -13.73 -7.64
N ARG A 116 -14.04 -14.96 -7.54
CA ARG A 116 -13.55 -15.54 -6.29
C ARG A 116 -12.05 -15.78 -6.36
N ILE A 117 -11.36 -15.46 -5.28
CA ILE A 117 -9.92 -15.67 -5.15
C ILE A 117 -9.67 -16.86 -4.21
N THR A 118 -8.91 -17.84 -4.69
CA THR A 118 -8.64 -19.07 -3.94
C THR A 118 -7.50 -18.82 -2.95
N LYS A 119 -7.86 -18.47 -1.71
CA LYS A 119 -6.88 -18.23 -0.62
C LYS A 119 -5.88 -19.39 -0.42
N ARG A 120 -6.33 -20.64 -0.58
CA ARG A 120 -5.46 -21.82 -0.46
C ARG A 120 -4.35 -21.83 -1.51
N SER A 121 -4.65 -21.45 -2.74
CA SER A 121 -3.65 -21.34 -3.82
C SER A 121 -2.60 -20.28 -3.49
N LEU A 122 -3.02 -19.10 -3.00
CA LEU A 122 -2.10 -18.04 -2.58
C LEU A 122 -1.16 -18.48 -1.44
N ILE A 123 -1.68 -19.25 -0.48
CA ILE A 123 -0.87 -19.73 0.65
C ILE A 123 0.12 -20.81 0.23
N ARG A 124 -0.24 -21.67 -0.71
CA ARG A 124 0.69 -22.68 -1.26
C ARG A 124 1.93 -22.04 -1.88
N LEU A 125 1.82 -20.82 -2.38
CA LEU A 125 2.92 -20.06 -2.97
C LEU A 125 3.87 -19.42 -1.93
N LEU A 126 3.40 -19.21 -0.69
CA LEU A 126 4.18 -18.50 0.34
C LEU A 126 5.50 -19.18 0.72
N PRO A 127 5.57 -20.51 0.97
CA PRO A 127 6.83 -21.17 1.30
C PRO A 127 7.89 -20.99 0.22
N HIS A 128 7.51 -21.15 -1.06
CA HIS A 128 8.41 -20.96 -2.19
C HIS A 128 8.85 -19.48 -2.31
N ALA A 129 7.93 -18.53 -2.13
CA ALA A 129 8.24 -17.11 -2.13
C ALA A 129 9.26 -16.73 -1.05
N ARG A 130 9.08 -17.24 0.18
CA ARG A 130 10.01 -17.02 1.29
C ARG A 130 11.39 -17.58 0.98
N ARG A 131 11.49 -18.85 0.55
CA ARG A 131 12.76 -19.47 0.14
C ARG A 131 13.46 -18.67 -0.95
N ALA A 132 12.74 -18.24 -1.98
CA ALA A 132 13.32 -17.44 -3.07
C ALA A 132 13.78 -16.04 -2.59
N LYS A 133 13.09 -15.45 -1.61
CA LYS A 133 13.51 -14.18 -1.00
C LYS A 133 14.75 -14.37 -0.14
N ASP A 134 14.77 -15.41 0.68
CA ASP A 134 15.88 -15.73 1.58
C ASP A 134 17.14 -16.05 0.76
N ALA A 135 17.02 -16.86 -0.30
CA ALA A 135 18.13 -17.13 -1.22
C ALA A 135 18.70 -15.85 -1.86
N ARG A 136 17.85 -14.89 -2.26
CA ARG A 136 18.31 -13.59 -2.75
C ARG A 136 18.95 -12.73 -1.65
N ALA A 137 18.51 -12.87 -0.41
CA ALA A 137 19.12 -12.17 0.71
C ALA A 137 20.52 -12.75 1.01
N HIS A 138 20.66 -14.07 0.99
CA HIS A 138 21.95 -14.77 1.10
C HIS A 138 22.90 -14.39 -0.03
N ALA A 139 22.47 -14.50 -1.29
CA ALA A 139 23.29 -14.12 -2.45
C ALA A 139 23.74 -12.65 -2.44
N ARG A 140 23.00 -11.76 -1.76
CA ARG A 140 23.44 -10.36 -1.55
C ARG A 140 24.45 -10.22 -0.43
N ALA A 141 24.29 -10.99 0.64
CA ALA A 141 25.21 -11.01 1.78
C ALA A 141 26.57 -11.63 1.41
N GLU A 142 26.58 -12.58 0.47
CA GLU A 142 27.78 -13.25 -0.03
C GLU A 142 28.57 -12.42 -1.06
N ARG A 143 28.00 -11.30 -1.56
CA ARG A 143 28.69 -10.43 -2.53
C ARG A 143 29.73 -9.58 -1.79
N ASP A 144 30.92 -9.39 -2.36
CA ASP A 144 31.95 -8.50 -1.78
C ASP A 144 31.40 -7.08 -1.57
N GLY A 145 31.44 -6.60 -0.33
CA GLY A 145 30.83 -5.32 0.10
C GLY A 145 29.31 -5.37 0.31
N GLY A 146 28.70 -6.54 0.16
CA GLY A 146 27.28 -6.79 0.36
C GLY A 146 26.93 -6.81 1.84
N ALA A 147 26.49 -5.67 2.38
CA ALA A 147 25.78 -5.70 3.64
C ALA A 147 24.56 -6.62 3.47
N PRO A 148 24.39 -7.66 4.31
CA PRO A 148 23.09 -8.30 4.44
C PRO A 148 22.05 -7.20 4.63
N ASN A 149 20.79 -7.42 4.28
CA ASN A 149 19.72 -6.52 4.73
C ASN A 149 19.54 -6.68 6.25
N LEU A 150 20.60 -6.39 7.02
CA LEU A 150 20.70 -6.11 8.45
C LEU A 150 20.10 -4.73 8.72
N THR A 151 18.99 -4.40 8.06
CA THR A 151 17.98 -3.57 8.73
C THR A 151 17.21 -4.50 9.68
N GLN A 152 17.95 -5.11 10.61
CA GLN A 152 17.47 -5.06 11.99
C GLN A 152 17.28 -3.57 12.22
N ARG A 153 16.03 -3.09 12.13
CA ARG A 153 15.71 -1.83 12.75
C ARG A 153 16.18 -2.04 14.18
N HIS A 154 17.34 -1.51 14.53
CA HIS A 154 17.69 -1.32 15.92
C HIS A 154 16.40 -0.79 16.54
N PRO A 155 15.86 -1.43 17.60
CA PRO A 155 14.87 -0.75 18.41
C PRO A 155 15.53 0.60 18.64
N PHE A 156 14.95 1.68 18.10
CA PHE A 156 15.43 3.03 18.39
C PHE A 156 15.75 3.00 19.87
N PRO A 157 16.98 3.34 20.31
CA PRO A 157 17.36 3.25 21.72
C PRO A 157 16.18 3.83 22.47
N SER A 158 15.44 2.95 23.16
CA SER A 158 14.07 3.20 23.61
C SER A 158 14.10 4.59 24.15
N LEU A 159 13.36 5.54 23.57
CA LEU A 159 13.46 6.95 23.90
C LEU A 159 13.57 7.04 25.42
N ARG A 160 14.80 7.18 25.94
CA ARG A 160 15.02 7.76 27.24
C ARG A 160 14.40 9.10 26.99
N ARG A 161 13.17 9.27 27.49
CA ARG A 161 12.33 10.43 27.21
C ARG A 161 13.27 11.60 27.17
N LYS A 162 13.35 12.30 26.05
CA LYS A 162 14.02 13.59 26.04
C LYS A 162 13.13 14.53 26.86
N THR A 163 13.14 14.34 28.18
CA THR A 163 12.79 15.33 29.21
C THR A 163 13.95 16.29 29.41
N ALA A 164 14.93 16.31 28.50
CA ALA A 164 15.80 17.47 28.35
C ALA A 164 14.94 18.61 27.80
N ALA A 165 14.78 19.66 28.61
CA ALA A 165 14.15 20.90 28.20
C ALA A 165 14.69 21.34 26.82
N PRO A 166 13.84 21.87 25.92
CA PRO A 166 14.31 22.33 24.62
C PRO A 166 15.44 23.34 24.83
N ARG A 167 16.65 23.00 24.39
CA ARG A 167 17.72 24.00 24.29
C ARG A 167 17.21 25.11 23.38
N GLU A 168 17.23 26.33 23.88
CA GLU A 168 16.81 27.53 23.17
C GLU A 168 17.62 27.64 21.87
N ARG A 169 17.03 27.15 20.78
CA ARG A 169 17.48 27.45 19.43
C ARG A 169 17.22 28.93 19.25
N GLY A 170 18.30 29.69 19.07
CA GLY A 170 18.31 31.15 18.96
C GLY A 170 17.14 31.69 18.14
N ALA A 171 16.56 32.78 18.67
CA ALA A 171 15.52 33.63 18.11
C ALA A 171 14.79 33.04 16.88
N ARG A 172 13.59 32.49 17.10
CA ARG A 172 12.66 32.23 15.99
C ARG A 172 12.59 33.49 15.15
N ARG A 173 13.03 33.41 13.88
CA ARG A 173 12.78 34.48 12.90
C ARG A 173 11.29 34.79 12.97
N GLY A 174 10.96 36.05 13.28
CA GLY A 174 9.58 36.51 13.36
C GLY A 174 8.83 36.22 12.06
N PRO A 175 7.48 36.17 12.10
CA PRO A 175 6.68 35.93 10.92
C PRO A 175 7.07 36.90 9.81
N THR A 176 7.29 36.37 8.62
CA THR A 176 7.63 37.17 7.43
C THR A 176 6.50 38.18 7.15
N PRO A 177 6.78 39.32 6.49
CA PRO A 177 5.76 40.33 6.21
C PRO A 177 4.54 39.77 5.47
N ILE A 178 4.74 38.80 4.58
CA ILE A 178 3.65 38.09 3.88
C ILE A 178 2.79 37.29 4.87
N GLN A 179 3.40 36.60 5.82
CA GLN A 179 2.65 35.86 6.85
C GLN A 179 1.88 36.82 7.76
N GLN A 180 2.43 37.99 8.07
CA GLN A 180 1.73 39.02 8.84
C GLN A 180 0.53 39.58 8.08
N GLN A 181 0.68 39.86 6.77
CA GLN A 181 -0.42 40.28 5.90
C GLN A 181 -1.53 39.22 5.82
N LEU A 182 -1.19 37.95 5.58
CA LEU A 182 -2.18 36.87 5.52
C LEU A 182 -2.92 36.68 6.85
N THR A 183 -2.22 36.86 7.97
CA THR A 183 -2.84 36.76 9.29
C THR A 183 -3.78 37.94 9.56
N ALA A 184 -3.38 39.16 9.17
CA ALA A 184 -4.22 40.35 9.27
C ALA A 184 -5.45 40.28 8.34
N GLU A 185 -5.29 39.74 7.13
CA GLU A 185 -6.38 39.52 6.18
C GLU A 185 -7.37 38.47 6.70
N ALA A 186 -6.87 37.36 7.25
CA ALA A 186 -7.71 36.34 7.88
C ALA A 186 -8.47 36.88 9.11
N ALA A 187 -7.83 37.72 9.92
CA ALA A 187 -8.48 38.36 11.07
C ALA A 187 -9.58 39.33 10.61
N SER A 188 -9.32 40.12 9.56
CA SER A 188 -10.30 41.01 8.93
C SER A 188 -11.51 40.25 8.37
N ALA A 189 -11.26 39.12 7.71
CA ALA A 189 -12.30 38.25 7.15
C ALA A 189 -13.14 37.54 8.23
N ALA A 190 -12.53 37.20 9.37
CA ALA A 190 -13.24 36.63 10.51
C ALA A 190 -14.13 37.67 11.22
N ALA A 191 -13.69 38.92 11.29
CA ALA A 191 -14.46 40.02 11.88
C ALA A 191 -15.65 40.44 11.00
N ASN A 192 -15.51 40.34 9.67
CA ASN A 192 -16.56 40.67 8.71
C ASN A 192 -16.90 39.45 7.84
N PRO A 193 -17.68 38.48 8.37
CA PRO A 193 -18.05 37.32 7.59
C PRO A 193 -18.89 37.73 6.37
N PRO A 194 -18.62 37.18 5.17
CA PRO A 194 -19.41 37.47 3.99
C PRO A 194 -20.85 37.00 4.20
N ARG A 195 -21.81 37.83 3.76
CA ARG A 195 -23.24 37.49 3.83
C ARG A 195 -23.51 36.18 3.09
N PRO A 196 -24.45 35.35 3.56
CA PRO A 196 -24.75 34.05 2.94
C PRO A 196 -25.19 34.17 1.48
N GLU A 197 -25.81 35.30 1.10
CA GLU A 197 -26.26 35.61 -0.26
C GLU A 197 -25.08 35.82 -1.24
N THR A 198 -24.00 36.47 -0.80
CA THR A 198 -22.79 36.65 -1.61
C THR A 198 -22.05 35.31 -1.77
N LEU A 199 -22.01 34.47 -0.74
CA LEU A 199 -21.44 33.11 -0.83
C LEU A 199 -22.22 32.21 -1.80
N ALA A 200 -23.56 32.30 -1.79
CA ALA A 200 -24.42 31.56 -2.73
C ALA A 200 -24.18 32.01 -4.19
N THR A 201 -24.05 33.32 -4.41
CA THR A 201 -23.80 33.90 -5.73
C THR A 201 -22.42 33.49 -6.28
N VAL A 202 -21.36 33.55 -5.46
CA VAL A 202 -20.00 33.11 -5.87
C VAL A 202 -19.98 31.61 -6.17
N ARG A 203 -20.64 30.77 -5.37
CA ARG A 203 -20.76 29.32 -5.64
C ARG A 203 -21.53 29.04 -6.93
N ALA A 204 -22.60 29.80 -7.20
CA ALA A 204 -23.36 29.69 -8.44
C ALA A 204 -22.54 30.12 -9.67
N MET A 205 -21.68 31.15 -9.55
CA MET A 205 -20.76 31.55 -10.62
C MET A 205 -19.62 30.54 -10.84
N ALA A 206 -19.06 29.97 -9.77
CA ALA A 206 -18.02 28.95 -9.85
C ALA A 206 -18.53 27.64 -10.46
N GLY A 207 -19.79 27.26 -10.18
CA GLY A 207 -20.44 26.08 -10.77
C GLY A 207 -20.78 26.20 -12.26
N ARG A 208 -20.90 27.44 -12.80
CA ARG A 208 -21.22 27.68 -14.23
C ARG A 208 -20.01 27.58 -15.16
N ARG A 209 -18.78 27.49 -14.63
CA ARG A 209 -17.55 27.40 -15.44
C ARG A 209 -17.19 25.99 -15.93
N CYS A 210 -18.04 24.98 -15.69
CA CYS A 210 -17.83 23.60 -16.16
C CYS A 210 -18.57 23.23 -17.46
N CYS A 211 -19.18 24.18 -18.16
CA CYS A 211 -19.84 23.93 -19.44
C CYS A 211 -19.29 24.86 -20.54
N ILE A 212 -18.04 24.61 -20.97
CA ILE A 212 -17.54 24.91 -22.32
C ILE A 212 -16.71 23.71 -22.75
#